data_AF-A0A352NP38-F1
#
_entry.id   AF-A0A352NP38-F1
#
_cell.length_a   1.000
_cell.length_b   1.000
_cell.length_c   1.000
_cell.angle_alpha   90.00
_cell.angle_beta   90.00
_cell.angle_gamma   90.00
#
_symmetry.space_group_name_H-M   'P 1'
#
loop_
_entity.id
_entity.type
_entity.pdbx_description
1 polymer ?
#
loop_
_entity_poly.entity_id
_entity_poly.type
_entity_poly.pdbx_seq_one_letter_code
_entity_poly.pdbx_strand_id
1 'polypeptide(L)'
;MADNVSTIAMMSDAFKNFFLPGLREQMDYGASAFLAQLERNTENVVGKDIRITMAYGRTGGIGAINETASFPTANPRKFKQATWETKDLAAVFQITDKAIEASKSSVGAFANMLEKMFQDCETDAKMYIGRSVLGDGTGKLGVIHSAAWGAGDSSLTLTMTDDFPMVYLSEGMVVDIIDDSATPDALLTGAGTLEVVAVDDDAKTVKVVGLLADLTDISATIQADKDYLVAQGSLGRELTGLSAVFNNTADIYGLSRTTYPWLKAQLNSSVGEINDMAIQKLIDNAETRSGSKINFMQCALGVGRAYINYKAALRQTVNSLEIKGGYEAMAYVNGGKKIPITTDKWMPAGTLDGLDTKDWALYAMNDWNWRDQGGGVLTKVAGKPAWGAELIRFCDVGCQRVRGQFRASGITEA
;
A
#
# COMPACT_ATOMS: atom_id res chain seq x y z
N MET A 1 20.91 11.32 -38.23
CA MET A 1 19.62 11.73 -37.63
C MET A 1 18.47 10.78 -37.99
N ALA A 2 18.42 10.18 -39.18
CA ALA A 2 17.37 9.21 -39.54
C ALA A 2 17.43 7.89 -38.72
N ASP A 3 18.63 7.38 -38.40
CA ASP A 3 18.80 6.11 -37.66
C ASP A 3 18.45 6.19 -36.15
N ASN A 4 18.39 7.40 -35.57
CA ASN A 4 17.96 7.57 -34.17
C ASN A 4 16.44 7.45 -34.05
N VAL A 5 15.71 7.90 -35.08
CA VAL A 5 14.24 7.87 -35.10
C VAL A 5 13.74 6.44 -35.25
N SER A 6 14.43 5.59 -36.03
CA SER A 6 14.06 4.17 -36.18
C SER A 6 14.28 3.38 -34.87
N THR A 7 15.38 3.64 -34.17
CA THR A 7 15.72 2.94 -32.92
C THR A 7 14.75 3.28 -31.79
N ILE A 8 14.39 4.56 -31.64
CA ILE A 8 13.43 5.03 -30.62
C ILE A 8 12.01 4.53 -30.92
N ALA A 9 11.60 4.50 -32.18
CA ALA A 9 10.30 3.97 -32.58
C ALA A 9 10.19 2.47 -32.28
N MET A 10 11.22 1.67 -32.61
CA MET A 10 11.27 0.24 -32.28
C MET A 10 11.22 -0.01 -30.77
N MET A 11 11.89 0.81 -29.96
CA MET A 11 11.84 0.71 -28.49
C MET A 11 10.47 1.06 -27.95
N SER A 12 9.85 2.13 -28.46
CA SER A 12 8.49 2.51 -28.11
C SER A 12 7.47 1.40 -28.43
N ASP A 13 7.61 0.75 -29.58
CA ASP A 13 6.76 -0.39 -29.95
C ASP A 13 6.99 -1.60 -29.06
N ALA A 14 8.25 -1.84 -28.66
CA ALA A 14 8.57 -2.91 -27.72
C ALA A 14 7.91 -2.69 -26.35
N PHE A 15 7.95 -1.46 -25.84
CA PHE A 15 7.33 -1.09 -24.57
C PHE A 15 5.81 -1.27 -24.57
N LYS A 16 5.14 -0.91 -25.67
CA LYS A 16 3.68 -1.04 -25.76
C LYS A 16 3.23 -2.50 -25.93
N ASN A 17 3.90 -3.27 -26.79
CA ASN A 17 3.39 -4.56 -27.23
C ASN A 17 3.92 -5.76 -26.43
N PHE A 18 5.15 -5.71 -25.92
CA PHE A 18 5.76 -6.85 -25.23
C PHE A 18 5.86 -6.66 -23.72
N PHE A 19 6.26 -5.47 -23.25
CA PHE A 19 6.50 -5.25 -21.82
C PHE A 19 5.24 -4.86 -21.03
N LEU A 20 4.37 -4.02 -21.60
CA LEU A 20 3.18 -3.52 -20.90
C LEU A 20 2.22 -4.63 -20.40
N PRO A 21 1.91 -5.69 -21.17
CA PRO A 21 1.03 -6.75 -20.69
C PRO A 21 1.59 -7.50 -19.49
N GLY A 22 2.88 -7.86 -19.53
CA GLY A 22 3.55 -8.53 -18.41
C GLY A 22 3.62 -7.63 -17.18
N LEU A 23 3.98 -6.36 -17.37
CA LEU A 23 4.02 -5.35 -16.32
C LEU A 23 2.66 -5.20 -15.62
N ARG A 24 1.55 -5.14 -16.38
CA ARG A 24 0.20 -5.02 -15.80
C ARG A 24 -0.12 -6.17 -14.86
N GLU A 25 0.04 -7.41 -15.33
CA GLU A 25 -0.24 -8.60 -14.54
C GLU A 25 0.60 -8.62 -13.26
N GLN A 26 1.87 -8.30 -13.41
CA GLN A 26 2.84 -8.27 -12.35
C GLN A 26 2.58 -7.16 -11.31
N MET A 27 2.12 -5.99 -11.74
CA MET A 27 1.76 -4.88 -10.86
C MET A 27 0.42 -5.11 -10.16
N ASP A 28 -0.51 -5.83 -10.79
CA ASP A 28 -1.83 -6.12 -10.22
C ASP A 28 -1.85 -7.31 -9.27
N TYR A 29 -1.05 -8.34 -9.57
CA TYR A 29 -1.06 -9.60 -8.83
C TYR A 29 0.23 -9.90 -8.09
N GLY A 30 1.37 -9.36 -8.52
CA GLY A 30 2.67 -9.65 -7.91
C GLY A 30 3.06 -8.70 -6.77
N ALA A 31 2.38 -7.56 -6.61
CA ALA A 31 2.76 -6.53 -5.62
C ALA A 31 2.39 -6.90 -4.16
N SER A 32 1.24 -7.53 -3.94
CA SER A 32 0.82 -8.04 -2.63
C SER A 32 -0.26 -9.10 -2.79
N ALA A 33 -0.24 -10.12 -1.91
CA ALA A 33 -1.26 -11.16 -1.86
C ALA A 33 -2.66 -10.59 -1.63
N PHE A 34 -2.77 -9.51 -0.83
CA PHE A 34 -4.03 -8.80 -0.61
C PHE A 34 -4.53 -8.14 -1.89
N LEU A 35 -3.69 -7.37 -2.57
CA LEU A 35 -4.04 -6.69 -3.83
C LEU A 35 -4.52 -7.69 -4.90
N ALA A 36 -3.91 -8.88 -4.93
CA ALA A 36 -4.28 -9.93 -5.87
C ALA A 36 -5.72 -10.45 -5.66
N GLN A 37 -6.20 -10.48 -4.41
CA GLN A 37 -7.58 -10.89 -4.09
C GLN A 37 -8.64 -9.84 -4.41
N LEU A 38 -8.26 -8.57 -4.61
CA LEU A 38 -9.22 -7.50 -4.83
C LEU A 38 -9.85 -7.56 -6.22
N GLU A 39 -11.17 -7.36 -6.26
CA GLU A 39 -11.88 -7.11 -7.52
C GLU A 39 -11.50 -5.74 -8.08
N ARG A 40 -11.45 -5.63 -9.41
CA ARG A 40 -11.20 -4.35 -10.10
C ARG A 40 -12.53 -3.75 -10.51
N ASN A 41 -12.88 -2.59 -9.96
CA ASN A 41 -14.15 -1.94 -10.18
C ASN A 41 -13.96 -0.59 -10.89
N THR A 42 -14.51 -0.46 -12.09
CA THR A 42 -14.51 0.79 -12.86
C THR A 42 -15.89 1.48 -12.84
N GLU A 43 -16.96 0.75 -12.47
CA GLU A 43 -18.35 1.23 -12.53
C GLU A 43 -18.65 2.29 -11.46
N ASN A 44 -18.03 2.15 -10.30
CA ASN A 44 -18.22 3.07 -9.17
C ASN A 44 -17.33 4.32 -9.26
N VAL A 45 -16.58 4.48 -10.35
CA VAL A 45 -15.71 5.64 -10.60
C VAL A 45 -16.42 6.60 -11.53
N VAL A 46 -16.73 7.81 -11.05
CA VAL A 46 -17.46 8.83 -11.79
C VAL A 46 -16.60 10.10 -11.88
N GLY A 47 -16.03 10.33 -13.05
CA GLY A 47 -15.01 11.37 -13.22
C GLY A 47 -13.76 10.97 -12.42
N LYS A 48 -13.35 11.83 -11.49
CA LYS A 48 -12.22 11.58 -10.58
C LYS A 48 -12.64 10.97 -9.23
N ASP A 49 -13.94 10.95 -8.94
CA ASP A 49 -14.46 10.52 -7.65
C ASP A 49 -14.88 9.04 -7.69
N ILE A 50 -14.54 8.30 -6.64
CA ILE A 50 -15.12 7.01 -6.33
C ILE A 50 -16.37 7.23 -5.49
N ARG A 51 -17.49 6.64 -5.90
CA ARG A 51 -18.80 6.81 -5.24
C ARG A 51 -19.39 5.45 -4.91
N ILE A 52 -19.47 5.15 -3.60
CA ILE A 52 -20.09 3.93 -3.11
C ILE A 52 -21.24 4.24 -2.16
N THR A 53 -22.30 3.45 -2.26
CA THR A 53 -23.44 3.53 -1.34
C THR A 53 -23.29 2.46 -0.27
N MET A 54 -23.16 2.91 0.98
CA MET A 54 -23.04 2.03 2.15
C MET A 54 -24.38 1.89 2.85
N ALA A 55 -24.84 0.65 3.00
CA ALA A 55 -26.08 0.33 3.72
C ALA A 55 -25.79 0.09 5.20
N TYR A 56 -26.56 0.71 6.10
CA TYR A 56 -26.39 0.56 7.55
C TYR A 56 -27.72 0.39 8.28
N GLY A 57 -27.62 -0.15 9.49
CA GLY A 57 -28.79 -0.51 10.30
C GLY A 57 -29.54 -1.75 9.79
N ARG A 58 -30.60 -2.10 10.51
CA ARG A 58 -31.53 -3.18 10.14
C ARG A 58 -32.81 -2.57 9.58
N THR A 59 -33.43 -3.28 8.65
CA THR A 59 -34.79 -2.96 8.21
C THR A 59 -35.74 -3.21 9.37
N GLY A 60 -36.56 -2.22 9.73
CA GLY A 60 -37.65 -2.37 10.69
C GLY A 60 -38.94 -2.85 10.02
N GLY A 61 -40.01 -2.96 10.80
CA GLY A 61 -41.26 -3.59 10.33
C GLY A 61 -41.29 -5.11 10.51
N ILE A 62 -40.30 -5.68 11.23
CA ILE A 62 -40.19 -7.11 11.52
C ILE A 62 -40.37 -7.29 13.03
N GLY A 63 -41.38 -8.06 13.45
CA GLY A 63 -41.65 -8.33 14.85
C GLY A 63 -42.80 -9.34 15.02
N ALA A 64 -42.82 -10.03 16.16
CA ALA A 64 -43.95 -10.87 16.54
C ALA A 64 -45.11 -9.99 16.99
N ILE A 65 -46.32 -10.30 16.55
CA ILE A 65 -47.55 -9.61 16.95
C ILE A 65 -48.53 -10.60 17.57
N ASN A 66 -49.34 -10.13 18.52
CA ASN A 66 -50.49 -10.88 19.01
C ASN A 66 -51.62 -10.85 17.96
N GLU A 67 -52.59 -11.75 18.08
CA GLU A 67 -53.68 -11.95 17.10
C GLU A 67 -54.43 -10.66 16.71
N THR A 68 -54.54 -9.70 17.63
CA THR A 68 -55.28 -8.43 17.42
C THR A 68 -54.39 -7.19 17.42
N ALA A 69 -53.06 -7.34 17.45
CA ALA A 69 -52.15 -6.21 17.51
C ALA A 69 -51.88 -5.61 16.12
N SER A 70 -51.63 -4.30 16.08
CA SER A 70 -51.18 -3.61 14.87
C SER A 70 -49.83 -4.14 14.37
N PHE A 71 -49.63 -4.13 13.05
CA PHE A 71 -48.35 -4.51 12.45
C PHE A 71 -47.21 -3.60 12.91
N PRO A 72 -45.97 -4.11 12.99
CA PRO A 72 -44.80 -3.30 13.30
C PRO A 72 -44.58 -2.20 12.25
N THR A 73 -44.22 -0.99 12.69
CA THR A 73 -43.99 0.15 11.80
C THR A 73 -42.81 -0.13 10.86
N ALA A 74 -43.05 0.03 9.56
CA ALA A 74 -42.01 -0.08 8.55
C ALA A 74 -40.92 0.98 8.76
N ASN A 75 -39.66 0.56 8.71
CA ASN A 75 -38.51 1.44 8.73
C ASN A 75 -37.50 0.93 7.69
N PRO A 76 -37.36 1.59 6.52
CA PRO A 76 -36.47 1.12 5.48
C PRO A 76 -35.01 1.14 5.95
N ARG A 77 -34.18 0.29 5.32
CA ARG A 77 -32.75 0.30 5.58
C ARG A 77 -32.15 1.66 5.20
N LYS A 78 -31.21 2.14 6.00
CA LYS A 78 -30.58 3.45 5.79
C LYS A 78 -29.36 3.31 4.89
N PHE A 79 -29.09 4.34 4.11
CA PHE A 79 -27.95 4.39 3.20
C PHE A 79 -27.18 5.69 3.40
N LYS A 80 -25.87 5.63 3.23
CA LYS A 80 -25.00 6.80 3.18
C LYS A 80 -24.04 6.65 2.02
N GLN A 81 -23.89 7.71 1.23
CA GLN A 81 -22.91 7.76 0.16
C GLN A 81 -21.55 8.14 0.75
N ALA A 82 -20.55 7.31 0.46
CA ALA A 82 -19.14 7.58 0.67
C ALA A 82 -18.55 8.09 -0.65
N THR A 83 -17.65 9.07 -0.57
CA THR A 83 -17.02 9.68 -1.74
C THR A 83 -15.59 10.09 -1.43
N TRP A 84 -14.67 9.71 -2.30
CA TRP A 84 -13.26 10.08 -2.24
C TRP A 84 -12.64 10.07 -3.64
N GLU A 85 -11.46 10.63 -3.79
CA GLU A 85 -10.79 10.80 -5.08
C GLU A 85 -9.81 9.67 -5.37
N THR A 86 -9.67 9.26 -6.64
CA THR A 86 -8.62 8.33 -7.08
C THR A 86 -7.24 8.94 -6.88
N LYS A 87 -6.24 8.11 -6.59
CA LYS A 87 -4.85 8.53 -6.45
C LYS A 87 -4.08 8.30 -7.75
N ASP A 88 -3.07 9.13 -7.96
CA ASP A 88 -2.24 9.13 -9.16
C ASP A 88 -0.93 8.41 -8.86
N LEU A 89 -0.83 7.16 -9.31
CA LEU A 89 0.40 6.39 -9.20
C LEU A 89 1.20 6.56 -10.48
N ALA A 90 2.47 6.96 -10.35
CA ALA A 90 3.35 7.17 -11.49
C ALA A 90 4.74 6.55 -11.26
N ALA A 91 5.28 5.94 -12.29
CA ALA A 91 6.69 5.55 -12.37
C ALA A 91 7.33 6.29 -13.54
N VAL A 92 8.42 7.01 -13.28
CA VAL A 92 9.12 7.83 -14.27
C VAL A 92 10.49 7.23 -14.54
N PHE A 93 10.77 7.02 -15.81
CA PHE A 93 12.02 6.47 -16.31
C PHE A 93 12.71 7.50 -17.21
N GLN A 94 14.04 7.63 -17.12
CA GLN A 94 14.83 8.54 -17.94
C GLN A 94 16.14 7.91 -18.41
N ILE A 95 16.50 8.11 -19.69
CA ILE A 95 17.79 7.72 -20.28
C ILE A 95 18.44 8.95 -20.91
N THR A 96 19.75 9.09 -20.75
CA THR A 96 20.52 10.16 -21.39
C THR A 96 20.81 9.88 -22.87
N ASP A 97 20.85 10.93 -23.70
CA ASP A 97 21.21 10.81 -25.12
C ASP A 97 22.61 10.19 -25.31
N LYS A 98 23.55 10.49 -24.40
CA LYS A 98 24.89 9.90 -24.42
C LYS A 98 24.86 8.38 -24.20
N ALA A 99 23.99 7.90 -23.31
CA ALA A 99 23.80 6.47 -23.11
C ALA A 99 23.19 5.81 -24.36
N ILE A 100 22.22 6.46 -25.01
CA ILE A 100 21.64 5.97 -26.28
C ILE A 100 22.71 5.89 -27.38
N GLU A 101 23.51 6.95 -27.54
CA GLU A 101 24.57 7.02 -28.56
C GLU A 101 25.72 6.04 -28.31
N ALA A 102 26.21 5.94 -27.07
CA ALA A 102 27.30 5.02 -26.72
C ALA A 102 26.93 3.56 -27.01
N SER A 103 25.65 3.23 -26.91
CA SER A 103 25.18 1.86 -26.98
C SER A 103 24.86 1.38 -28.39
N LYS A 104 24.90 2.26 -29.40
CA LYS A 104 24.84 1.89 -30.83
C LYS A 104 26.00 1.01 -31.27
N SER A 105 27.14 1.12 -30.59
CA SER A 105 28.33 0.31 -30.85
C SER A 105 28.13 -1.18 -30.49
N SER A 106 27.14 -1.50 -29.63
CA SER A 106 26.74 -2.88 -29.31
C SER A 106 25.23 -2.93 -29.02
N VAL A 107 24.44 -3.00 -30.10
CA VAL A 107 22.96 -3.03 -30.05
C VAL A 107 22.41 -4.05 -29.03
N GLY A 108 23.08 -5.20 -28.86
CA GLY A 108 22.69 -6.21 -27.88
C GLY A 108 22.95 -5.83 -26.41
N ALA A 109 24.05 -5.13 -26.10
CA ALA A 109 24.31 -4.69 -24.72
C ALA A 109 23.37 -3.55 -24.30
N PHE A 110 22.94 -2.71 -25.25
CA PHE A 110 21.95 -1.67 -24.99
C PHE A 110 20.58 -2.25 -24.63
N ALA A 111 20.10 -3.19 -25.44
CA ALA A 111 18.79 -3.81 -25.24
C ALA A 111 18.74 -4.50 -23.87
N ASN A 112 19.81 -5.23 -23.50
CA ASN A 112 19.91 -5.88 -22.19
C ASN A 112 19.97 -4.88 -21.03
N MET A 113 20.69 -3.76 -21.18
CA MET A 113 20.78 -2.73 -20.15
C MET A 113 19.43 -2.01 -19.96
N LEU A 114 18.73 -1.72 -21.05
CA LEU A 114 17.41 -1.09 -21.04
C LEU A 114 16.35 -2.01 -20.43
N GLU A 115 16.35 -3.29 -20.82
CA GLU A 115 15.47 -4.30 -20.26
C GLU A 115 15.71 -4.47 -18.75
N LYS A 116 16.98 -4.52 -18.32
CA LYS A 116 17.31 -4.60 -16.90
C LYS A 116 16.83 -3.37 -16.13
N MET A 117 17.10 -2.16 -16.61
CA MET A 117 16.61 -0.94 -15.94
C MET A 117 15.08 -0.92 -15.81
N PHE A 118 14.38 -1.44 -16.82
CA PHE A 118 12.93 -1.57 -16.78
C PHE A 118 12.46 -2.61 -15.75
N GLN A 119 13.09 -3.79 -15.71
CA GLN A 119 12.78 -4.82 -14.71
C GLN A 119 13.08 -4.36 -13.27
N ASP A 120 14.15 -3.61 -13.07
CA ASP A 120 14.50 -3.01 -11.78
C ASP A 120 13.40 -2.00 -11.38
N CYS A 121 13.03 -1.08 -12.28
CA CYS A 121 11.96 -0.10 -12.04
C CYS A 121 10.60 -0.75 -11.77
N GLU A 122 10.25 -1.81 -12.52
CA GLU A 122 9.05 -2.62 -12.26
C GLU A 122 9.07 -3.21 -10.85
N THR A 123 10.20 -3.78 -10.44
CA THR A 123 10.35 -4.38 -9.11
C THR A 123 10.15 -3.35 -8.01
N ASP A 124 10.75 -2.18 -8.15
CA ASP A 124 10.63 -1.09 -7.17
C ASP A 124 9.20 -0.52 -7.14
N ALA A 125 8.56 -0.37 -8.30
CA ALA A 125 7.17 0.08 -8.38
C ALA A 125 6.20 -0.91 -7.71
N LYS A 126 6.43 -2.23 -7.84
CA LYS A 126 5.68 -3.25 -7.08
C LYS A 126 5.86 -3.09 -5.59
N MET A 127 7.09 -2.88 -5.13
CA MET A 127 7.38 -2.69 -3.71
C MET A 127 6.64 -1.47 -3.16
N TYR A 128 6.67 -0.35 -3.90
CA TYR A 128 5.95 0.86 -3.53
C TYR A 128 4.43 0.64 -3.39
N ILE A 129 3.81 -0.01 -4.38
CA ILE A 129 2.36 -0.31 -4.35
C ILE A 129 2.01 -1.31 -3.26
N GLY A 130 2.83 -2.37 -3.12
CA GLY A 130 2.66 -3.40 -2.10
C GLY A 130 2.68 -2.83 -0.69
N ARG A 131 3.49 -1.79 -0.44
CA ARG A 131 3.43 -1.04 0.82
C ARG A 131 2.22 -0.11 0.87
N SER A 132 1.98 0.68 -0.18
CA SER A 132 0.93 1.70 -0.21
C SER A 132 -0.47 1.12 -0.01
N VAL A 133 -0.76 -0.08 -0.54
CA VAL A 133 -2.04 -0.78 -0.37
C VAL A 133 -2.32 -1.18 1.10
N LEU A 134 -1.28 -1.37 1.91
CA LEU A 134 -1.40 -1.65 3.34
C LEU A 134 -1.36 -0.38 4.22
N GLY A 135 -0.97 0.76 3.64
CA GLY A 135 -0.85 2.05 4.30
C GLY A 135 -2.18 2.71 4.65
N ASP A 136 -2.12 3.98 5.04
CA ASP A 136 -3.29 4.79 5.41
C ASP A 136 -3.55 5.99 4.47
N GLY A 137 -2.74 6.12 3.42
CA GLY A 137 -2.82 7.20 2.44
C GLY A 137 -2.02 8.46 2.80
N THR A 138 -1.46 8.56 4.00
CA THR A 138 -0.61 9.70 4.40
C THR A 138 0.75 9.67 3.71
N GLY A 139 1.25 8.47 3.42
CA GLY A 139 2.59 8.24 2.86
C GLY A 139 3.70 8.12 3.90
N LYS A 140 3.37 8.06 5.20
CA LYS A 140 4.33 7.88 6.29
C LYS A 140 5.12 6.57 6.12
N LEU A 141 6.44 6.69 6.04
CA LEU A 141 7.40 5.58 5.98
C LEU A 141 8.01 5.28 7.36
N GLY A 142 8.12 6.31 8.21
CA GLY A 142 8.65 6.22 9.55
C GLY A 142 8.58 7.58 10.24
N VAL A 143 8.45 7.58 11.57
CA VAL A 143 8.50 8.80 12.39
C VAL A 143 9.92 8.95 12.94
N ILE A 144 10.44 10.17 12.93
CA ILE A 144 11.81 10.48 13.34
C ILE A 144 11.81 10.72 14.85
N HIS A 145 12.51 9.87 15.58
CA HIS A 145 12.74 10.04 17.01
C HIS A 145 13.82 11.09 17.30
N SER A 146 14.89 11.10 16.52
CA SER A 146 15.99 12.06 16.67
C SER A 146 16.80 12.19 15.38
N ALA A 147 17.54 13.29 15.26
CA ALA A 147 18.44 13.54 14.14
C ALA A 147 19.82 13.98 14.63
N ALA A 148 20.85 13.51 13.95
CA ALA A 148 22.25 13.86 14.21
C ALA A 148 22.96 14.21 12.91
N TRP A 149 23.68 15.33 12.92
CA TRP A 149 24.48 15.76 11.79
C TRP A 149 25.90 15.17 11.83
N GLY A 150 26.30 14.49 10.77
CA GLY A 150 27.66 13.96 10.62
C GLY A 150 28.63 15.08 10.24
N ALA A 151 29.41 15.58 11.21
CA ALA A 151 30.44 16.57 10.93
C ALA A 151 31.50 16.02 9.95
N GLY A 152 31.58 16.60 8.75
CA GLY A 152 32.53 16.24 7.69
C GLY A 152 32.00 15.29 6.60
N ASP A 153 30.74 14.84 6.69
CA ASP A 153 30.15 13.82 5.80
C ASP A 153 28.88 14.29 5.08
N SER A 154 28.56 15.60 5.16
CA SER A 154 27.39 16.25 4.53
C SER A 154 26.08 15.44 4.58
N SER A 155 25.86 14.73 5.70
CA SER A 155 24.79 13.76 5.84
C SER A 155 24.10 13.88 7.20
N LEU A 156 22.82 13.54 7.18
CA LEU A 156 21.95 13.55 8.33
C LEU A 156 21.60 12.10 8.69
N THR A 157 21.87 11.71 9.93
CA THR A 157 21.45 10.41 10.47
C THR A 157 20.17 10.62 11.26
N LEU A 158 19.13 9.89 10.88
CA LEU A 158 17.82 9.93 11.50
C LEU A 158 17.59 8.62 12.26
N THR A 159 17.28 8.70 13.55
CA THR A 159 16.82 7.54 14.33
C THR A 159 15.30 7.48 14.24
N MET A 160 14.75 6.33 13.86
CA MET A 160 13.30 6.12 13.69
C MET A 160 12.64 5.64 14.98
N THR A 161 11.32 5.82 15.11
CA THR A 161 10.52 5.18 16.16
C THR A 161 10.26 3.70 15.85
N ASP A 162 9.85 2.93 16.87
CA ASP A 162 9.55 1.49 16.74
C ASP A 162 8.18 1.19 16.08
N ASP A 163 7.39 2.21 15.79
CA ASP A 163 6.03 2.05 15.27
C ASP A 163 5.98 1.58 13.81
N PHE A 164 7.09 1.76 13.06
CA PHE A 164 7.17 1.50 11.64
C PHE A 164 8.26 0.46 11.31
N PRO A 165 7.97 -0.53 10.45
CA PRO A 165 8.98 -1.46 9.95
C PRO A 165 10.06 -0.75 9.12
N MET A 166 11.34 -1.03 9.41
CA MET A 166 12.47 -0.48 8.65
C MET A 166 12.54 -0.94 7.20
N VAL A 167 11.91 -2.06 6.86
CA VAL A 167 11.76 -2.55 5.48
C VAL A 167 11.07 -1.55 4.54
N TYR A 168 10.38 -0.52 5.08
CA TYR A 168 9.76 0.56 4.30
C TYR A 168 10.77 1.48 3.63
N LEU A 169 12.02 1.48 4.12
CA LEU A 169 13.12 2.29 3.64
C LEU A 169 14.15 1.38 2.98
N SER A 170 14.82 1.90 1.95
CA SER A 170 15.87 1.19 1.22
C SER A 170 16.87 2.19 0.68
N GLU A 171 18.11 1.76 0.51
CA GLU A 171 19.16 2.58 -0.10
C GLU A 171 18.78 3.00 -1.53
N GLY A 172 19.11 4.24 -1.89
CA GLY A 172 18.76 4.87 -3.16
C GLY A 172 17.33 5.43 -3.20
N MET A 173 16.51 5.19 -2.18
CA MET A 173 15.18 5.80 -2.09
C MET A 173 15.28 7.31 -1.90
N VAL A 174 14.45 8.07 -2.62
CA VAL A 174 14.36 9.52 -2.48
C VAL A 174 13.16 9.87 -1.58
N VAL A 175 13.43 10.60 -0.50
CA VAL A 175 12.48 10.92 0.56
C VAL A 175 12.40 12.42 0.82
N ASP A 176 11.28 12.83 1.41
CA ASP A 176 11.05 14.16 1.96
C ASP A 176 10.80 14.03 3.48
N ILE A 177 11.29 15.00 4.26
CA ILE A 177 10.94 15.11 5.69
C ILE A 177 9.76 16.07 5.84
N ILE A 178 8.71 15.59 6.50
CA ILE A 178 7.48 16.35 6.73
C ILE A 178 7.40 16.79 8.19
N ASP A 179 7.04 18.06 8.39
CA ASP A 179 6.75 18.67 9.67
C ASP A 179 5.26 18.47 10.00
N ASP A 180 4.96 17.55 10.93
CA ASP A 180 3.62 17.23 11.44
C ASP A 180 3.08 18.34 12.38
N SER A 181 3.93 19.28 12.81
CA SER A 181 3.49 20.44 13.60
C SER A 181 2.89 21.56 12.75
N ALA A 182 3.13 21.54 11.43
CA ALA A 182 2.45 22.40 10.49
C ALA A 182 0.96 22.00 10.35
N THR A 183 0.08 22.96 10.07
CA THR A 183 -1.35 22.69 9.86
C THR A 183 -1.83 23.31 8.54
N PRO A 184 -2.05 22.52 7.47
CA PRO A 184 -1.78 21.08 7.37
C PRO A 184 -0.27 20.77 7.37
N ASP A 185 0.08 19.51 7.58
CA ASP A 185 1.45 18.98 7.48
C ASP A 185 2.12 19.45 6.19
N ALA A 186 3.41 19.80 6.28
CA ALA A 186 4.14 20.40 5.18
C ALA A 186 5.60 19.94 5.14
N LEU A 187 6.22 20.07 3.98
CA LEU A 187 7.65 19.80 3.81
C LEU A 187 8.48 20.67 4.79
N LEU A 188 9.34 20.04 5.58
CA LEU A 188 10.28 20.75 6.44
C LEU A 188 11.28 21.54 5.57
N THR A 189 11.55 22.78 5.96
CA THR A 189 12.40 23.68 5.17
C THR A 189 13.81 23.10 5.02
N GLY A 190 14.27 22.95 3.77
CA GLY A 190 15.59 22.38 3.46
C GLY A 190 15.66 20.85 3.50
N ALA A 191 14.53 20.17 3.69
CA ALA A 191 14.47 18.71 3.89
C ALA A 191 13.72 17.97 2.76
N GLY A 192 13.76 18.52 1.54
CA GLY A 192 13.15 17.90 0.36
C GLY A 192 14.18 17.26 -0.55
N THR A 193 13.78 16.17 -1.23
CA THR A 193 14.58 15.46 -2.24
C THR A 193 15.91 14.95 -1.66
N LEU A 194 15.81 14.19 -0.57
CA LEU A 194 16.94 13.56 0.11
C LEU A 194 17.09 12.12 -0.35
N GLU A 195 18.30 11.65 -0.61
CA GLU A 195 18.59 10.25 -0.94
C GLU A 195 18.98 9.48 0.33
N VAL A 196 18.36 8.32 0.54
CA VAL A 196 18.75 7.37 1.59
C VAL A 196 20.02 6.64 1.14
N VAL A 197 21.11 6.80 1.89
CA VAL A 197 22.41 6.19 1.56
C VAL A 197 22.71 4.93 2.37
N ALA A 198 22.08 4.77 3.54
CA ALA A 198 22.22 3.59 4.38
C ALA A 198 21.01 3.44 5.30
N VAL A 199 20.58 2.20 5.48
CA VAL A 199 19.58 1.81 6.49
C VAL A 199 20.23 0.80 7.45
N ASP A 200 20.09 1.03 8.75
CA ASP A 200 20.52 0.10 9.80
C ASP A 200 19.28 -0.40 10.56
N ASP A 201 18.87 -1.63 10.27
CA ASP A 201 17.71 -2.27 10.88
C ASP A 201 17.87 -2.52 12.39
N ASP A 202 19.09 -2.78 12.88
CA ASP A 202 19.34 -3.11 14.28
C ASP A 202 19.39 -1.84 15.13
N ALA A 203 20.08 -0.80 14.63
CA ALA A 203 20.18 0.50 15.29
C ALA A 203 18.95 1.40 15.04
N LYS A 204 18.06 1.04 14.11
CA LYS A 204 16.91 1.85 13.65
C LYS A 204 17.33 3.23 13.13
N THR A 205 18.42 3.27 12.37
CA THR A 205 18.94 4.52 11.83
C THR A 205 18.91 4.56 10.31
N VAL A 206 18.67 5.74 9.76
CA VAL A 206 18.60 6.01 8.33
C VAL A 206 19.51 7.19 8.05
N LYS A 207 20.49 7.00 7.17
CA LYS A 207 21.40 8.07 6.76
C LYS A 207 20.92 8.65 5.44
N VAL A 208 20.79 9.98 5.37
CA VAL A 208 20.34 10.70 4.18
C VAL A 208 21.32 11.79 3.75
N VAL A 209 21.35 12.06 2.44
CA VAL A 209 22.10 13.15 1.79
C VAL A 209 21.20 13.92 0.84
N GLY A 210 21.60 15.13 0.43
CA GLY A 210 20.86 15.86 -0.61
C GLY A 210 21.15 15.29 -2.00
N LEU A 211 20.12 14.93 -2.76
CA LEU A 211 20.28 14.27 -4.08
C LEU A 211 20.80 15.23 -5.16
N LEU A 212 20.30 16.47 -5.19
CA LEU A 212 20.60 17.45 -6.24
C LEU A 212 21.46 18.63 -5.77
N ALA A 213 21.50 18.87 -4.46
CA ALA A 213 22.25 19.94 -3.83
C ALA A 213 22.75 19.45 -2.46
N ASP A 214 23.89 19.96 -2.01
CA ASP A 214 24.43 19.61 -0.71
C ASP A 214 23.43 19.92 0.40
N LEU A 215 23.18 18.92 1.25
CA LEU A 215 22.33 19.09 2.42
C LEU A 215 23.05 19.99 3.42
N THR A 216 22.33 20.95 3.99
CA THR A 216 22.79 21.74 5.13
C THR A 216 22.32 21.09 6.42
N ASP A 217 23.01 21.36 7.54
CA ASP A 217 22.59 20.84 8.85
C ASP A 217 21.20 21.38 9.23
N ILE A 218 20.23 20.48 9.20
CA ILE A 218 18.84 20.70 9.64
C ILE A 218 18.51 19.91 10.91
N SER A 219 19.49 19.24 11.53
CA SER A 219 19.27 18.36 12.69
C SER A 219 18.59 19.08 13.85
N ALA A 220 18.92 20.34 14.09
CA ALA A 220 18.33 21.16 15.14
C ALA A 220 16.88 21.62 14.86
N THR A 221 16.42 21.53 13.61
CA THR A 221 15.05 21.88 13.22
C THR A 221 14.10 20.69 13.28
N ILE A 222 14.64 19.47 13.33
CA ILE A 222 13.85 18.24 13.42
C ILE A 222 13.16 18.18 14.78
N GLN A 223 11.85 17.98 14.75
CA GLN A 223 11.05 17.73 15.95
C GLN A 223 10.93 16.24 16.20
N ALA A 224 11.54 15.79 17.30
CA ALA A 224 11.44 14.43 17.80
C ALA A 224 9.99 13.95 17.93
N ASP A 225 9.74 12.73 17.45
CA ASP A 225 8.47 12.00 17.51
C ASP A 225 7.29 12.70 16.79
N LYS A 226 7.58 13.67 15.94
CA LYS A 226 6.59 14.40 15.15
C LYS A 226 6.93 14.37 13.67
N ASP A 227 8.14 14.79 13.33
CA ASP A 227 8.55 14.82 11.92
C ASP A 227 8.67 13.41 11.38
N TYR A 228 8.34 13.22 10.11
CA TYR A 228 8.28 11.90 9.50
C TYR A 228 8.76 11.88 8.06
N LEU A 229 9.15 10.69 7.61
CA LEU A 229 9.59 10.45 6.24
C LEU A 229 8.42 10.08 5.34
N VAL A 230 8.40 10.64 4.14
CA VAL A 230 7.55 10.20 3.03
C VAL A 230 8.40 9.98 1.79
N ALA A 231 7.93 9.13 0.87
CA ALA A 231 8.52 9.07 -0.46
C ALA A 231 8.38 10.45 -1.13
N GLN A 232 9.36 10.86 -1.93
CA GLN A 232 9.38 12.20 -2.52
C GLN A 232 8.04 12.60 -3.14
N GLY A 233 7.50 13.74 -2.71
CA GLY A 233 6.25 14.29 -3.21
C GLY A 233 5.01 13.43 -2.92
N SER A 234 5.06 12.44 -2.04
CA SER A 234 3.96 11.48 -1.79
C SER A 234 3.05 11.85 -0.60
N LEU A 235 3.29 12.97 0.08
CA LEU A 235 2.49 13.43 1.22
C LEU A 235 0.99 13.50 0.86
N GLY A 236 0.18 12.66 1.51
CA GLY A 236 -1.28 12.56 1.32
C GLY A 236 -1.73 12.02 -0.05
N ARG A 237 -0.81 11.51 -0.85
CA ARG A 237 -1.05 11.08 -2.24
C ARG A 237 -1.01 9.56 -2.43
N GLU A 238 -0.75 8.82 -1.37
CA GLU A 238 -0.78 7.36 -1.40
C GLU A 238 -2.20 6.79 -1.34
N LEU A 239 -2.31 5.49 -1.65
CA LEU A 239 -3.57 4.76 -1.62
C LEU A 239 -4.18 4.74 -0.20
N THR A 240 -5.50 4.84 -0.12
CA THR A 240 -6.30 4.66 1.09
C THR A 240 -6.35 3.18 1.48
N GLY A 241 -5.20 2.66 1.92
CA GLY A 241 -4.99 1.25 2.19
C GLY A 241 -5.65 0.71 3.46
N LEU A 242 -5.24 -0.49 3.86
CA LEU A 242 -5.79 -1.20 5.01
C LEU A 242 -5.65 -0.45 6.33
N SER A 243 -4.54 0.24 6.55
CA SER A 243 -4.33 0.97 7.81
C SER A 243 -5.30 2.16 7.96
N ALA A 244 -5.75 2.77 6.85
CA ALA A 244 -6.84 3.74 6.91
C ALA A 244 -8.15 3.09 7.38
N VAL A 245 -8.47 1.90 6.89
CA VAL A 245 -9.67 1.15 7.28
C VAL A 245 -9.62 0.73 8.75
N PHE A 246 -8.46 0.30 9.25
CA PHE A 246 -8.26 -0.07 10.65
C PHE A 246 -8.05 1.10 11.61
N ASN A 247 -7.91 2.34 11.12
CA ASN A 247 -7.86 3.53 11.97
C ASN A 247 -9.25 3.95 12.45
N ASN A 248 -9.61 3.69 13.71
CA ASN A 248 -10.94 4.00 14.24
C ASN A 248 -11.17 5.46 14.71
N THR A 249 -10.18 6.34 14.56
CA THR A 249 -10.25 7.75 14.96
C THR A 249 -10.41 8.68 13.76
N ALA A 250 -9.67 8.45 12.68
CA ALA A 250 -9.73 9.26 11.46
C ALA A 250 -11.04 9.05 10.68
N ASP A 251 -11.47 10.11 9.99
CA ASP A 251 -12.56 10.04 9.02
C ASP A 251 -12.15 9.15 7.83
N ILE A 252 -13.12 8.51 7.18
CA ILE A 252 -12.85 7.63 6.03
C ILE A 252 -13.90 7.83 4.94
N TYR A 253 -13.45 7.91 3.68
CA TYR A 253 -14.31 8.09 2.50
C TYR A 253 -15.25 9.32 2.60
N GLY A 254 -14.75 10.42 3.20
CA GLY A 254 -15.52 11.64 3.44
C GLY A 254 -16.58 11.52 4.55
N LEU A 255 -16.55 10.46 5.36
CA LEU A 255 -17.51 10.20 6.44
C LEU A 255 -16.81 10.13 7.81
N SER A 256 -17.41 10.80 8.79
CA SER A 256 -16.87 10.77 10.16
C SER A 256 -17.28 9.53 10.94
N ARG A 257 -16.30 8.84 11.51
CA ARG A 257 -16.50 7.64 12.36
C ARG A 257 -17.14 7.97 13.71
N THR A 258 -17.10 9.22 14.14
CA THR A 258 -17.82 9.71 15.32
C THR A 258 -19.32 9.78 15.04
N THR A 259 -19.69 10.29 13.86
CA THR A 259 -21.10 10.38 13.43
C THR A 259 -21.65 9.01 13.00
N TYR A 260 -20.81 8.17 12.39
CA TYR A 260 -21.17 6.87 11.85
C TYR A 260 -20.31 5.75 12.47
N PRO A 261 -20.57 5.31 13.72
CA PRO A 261 -19.76 4.29 14.39
C PRO A 261 -19.75 2.91 13.72
N TRP A 262 -20.65 2.66 12.76
CA TRP A 262 -20.64 1.46 11.94
C TRP A 262 -19.50 1.44 10.91
N LEU A 263 -18.76 2.54 10.77
CA LEU A 263 -17.49 2.63 10.04
C LEU A 263 -16.27 2.28 10.91
N LYS A 264 -16.46 1.79 12.14
CA LYS A 264 -15.34 1.35 12.99
C LYS A 264 -15.07 -0.14 12.79
N ALA A 265 -13.85 -0.47 12.38
CA ALA A 265 -13.35 -1.84 12.25
C ALA A 265 -13.23 -2.51 13.64
N GLN A 266 -13.15 -3.84 13.67
CA GLN A 266 -12.88 -4.56 14.91
C GLN A 266 -11.38 -4.54 15.22
N LEU A 267 -10.98 -3.93 16.34
CA LEU A 267 -9.58 -3.86 16.76
C LEU A 267 -9.38 -4.64 18.07
N ASN A 268 -8.33 -5.45 18.11
CA ASN A 268 -7.98 -6.27 19.27
C ASN A 268 -6.49 -6.12 19.57
N SER A 269 -6.12 -5.22 20.49
CA SER A 269 -4.75 -4.72 20.66
C SER A 269 -3.87 -5.47 21.66
N SER A 270 -4.35 -6.58 22.22
CA SER A 270 -3.63 -7.33 23.25
C SER A 270 -3.96 -8.82 23.14
N VAL A 271 -3.55 -9.41 22.02
CA VAL A 271 -3.80 -10.84 21.76
C VAL A 271 -2.82 -11.73 22.54
N GLY A 272 -1.57 -11.32 22.69
CA GLY A 272 -0.52 -12.16 23.30
C GLY A 272 -0.13 -13.30 22.37
N GLU A 273 -0.05 -14.52 22.88
CA GLU A 273 0.31 -15.68 22.07
C GLU A 273 -0.78 -16.06 21.07
N ILE A 274 -0.40 -16.23 19.80
CA ILE A 274 -1.31 -16.65 18.75
C ILE A 274 -1.66 -18.14 18.89
N ASN A 275 -2.95 -18.47 18.81
CA ASN A 275 -3.45 -19.84 18.82
C ASN A 275 -4.80 -19.91 18.08
N ASP A 276 -5.28 -21.13 17.82
CA ASP A 276 -6.51 -21.34 17.04
C ASP A 276 -7.76 -20.71 17.69
N MET A 277 -7.83 -20.70 19.02
CA MET A 277 -8.96 -20.12 19.76
C MET A 277 -8.95 -18.58 19.71
N ALA A 278 -7.77 -17.97 19.74
CA ALA A 278 -7.61 -16.53 19.59
C ALA A 278 -8.09 -16.10 18.19
N ILE A 279 -7.68 -16.81 17.14
CA ILE A 279 -8.13 -16.56 15.76
C ILE A 279 -9.64 -16.77 15.63
N GLN A 280 -10.18 -17.87 16.17
CA GLN A 280 -11.62 -18.16 16.09
C GLN A 280 -12.45 -17.05 16.76
N LYS A 281 -12.04 -16.59 17.95
CA LYS A 281 -12.73 -15.51 18.67
C LYS A 281 -12.77 -14.22 17.84
N LEU A 282 -11.70 -13.89 17.11
CA LEU A 282 -11.67 -12.72 16.23
C LEU A 282 -12.65 -12.86 15.07
N ILE A 283 -12.69 -14.03 14.44
CA ILE A 283 -13.64 -14.35 13.36
C ILE A 283 -15.08 -14.28 13.87
N ASP A 284 -15.38 -14.89 15.02
CA ASP A 284 -16.71 -14.87 15.63
C ASP A 284 -17.16 -13.45 15.97
N ASN A 285 -16.26 -12.60 16.45
CA ASN A 285 -16.56 -11.20 16.72
C ASN A 285 -16.92 -10.42 15.43
N ALA A 286 -16.16 -10.64 14.35
CA ALA A 286 -16.47 -10.05 13.06
C ALA A 286 -17.84 -10.51 12.54
N GLU A 287 -18.12 -11.82 12.60
CA GLU A 287 -19.38 -12.40 12.16
C GLU A 287 -20.57 -11.89 12.99
N THR A 288 -20.49 -11.95 14.32
CA THR A 288 -21.60 -11.58 15.22
C THR A 288 -21.97 -10.10 15.13
N ARG A 289 -21.00 -9.21 14.87
CA ARG A 289 -21.23 -7.76 14.82
C ARG A 289 -21.67 -7.24 13.46
N SER A 290 -21.26 -7.89 12.37
CA SER A 290 -21.41 -7.37 11.01
C SER A 290 -21.98 -8.36 9.99
N GLY A 291 -22.08 -9.64 10.35
CA GLY A 291 -22.43 -10.72 9.43
C GLY A 291 -21.36 -11.01 8.38
N SER A 292 -20.12 -10.56 8.58
CA SER A 292 -19.03 -10.76 7.62
C SER A 292 -18.47 -12.15 7.70
N LYS A 293 -18.00 -12.66 6.56
CA LYS A 293 -17.43 -14.01 6.45
C LYS A 293 -15.97 -13.86 6.06
N ILE A 294 -15.13 -13.77 7.07
CA ILE A 294 -13.67 -13.67 6.90
C ILE A 294 -13.20 -14.82 6.01
N ASN A 295 -12.55 -14.47 4.91
CA ASN A 295 -12.18 -15.38 3.83
C ASN A 295 -10.72 -15.25 3.41
N PHE A 296 -10.00 -14.27 3.97
CA PHE A 296 -8.58 -14.05 3.77
C PHE A 296 -7.98 -13.48 5.06
N MET A 297 -6.78 -13.93 5.41
CA MET A 297 -6.00 -13.39 6.51
C MET A 297 -4.58 -13.09 6.05
N GLN A 298 -3.98 -12.08 6.65
CA GLN A 298 -2.59 -11.73 6.44
C GLN A 298 -1.94 -11.29 7.75
N CYS A 299 -0.66 -11.56 7.94
CA CYS A 299 0.06 -11.18 9.14
C CYS A 299 1.48 -10.71 8.85
N ALA A 300 2.09 -10.09 9.86
CA ALA A 300 3.52 -9.83 9.86
C ALA A 300 4.33 -11.14 9.83
N LEU A 301 5.55 -11.06 9.31
CA LEU A 301 6.45 -12.21 9.18
C LEU A 301 6.68 -12.93 10.52
N GLY A 302 6.91 -12.18 11.61
CA GLY A 302 7.14 -12.75 12.94
C GLY A 302 5.91 -13.46 13.52
N VAL A 303 4.70 -12.92 13.27
CA VAL A 303 3.43 -13.59 13.63
C VAL A 303 3.24 -14.89 12.83
N GLY A 304 3.62 -14.89 11.54
CA GLY A 304 3.60 -16.09 10.71
C GLY A 304 4.48 -17.21 11.29
N ARG A 305 5.72 -16.88 11.68
CA ARG A 305 6.62 -17.82 12.36
C ARG A 305 6.06 -18.31 13.69
N ALA A 306 5.48 -17.41 14.49
CA ALA A 306 4.85 -17.77 15.76
C ALA A 306 3.71 -18.78 15.57
N TYR A 307 2.87 -18.59 14.55
CA TYR A 307 1.79 -19.52 14.22
C TYR A 307 2.31 -20.90 13.75
N ILE A 308 3.37 -20.94 12.94
CA ILE A 308 4.02 -22.19 12.54
C ILE A 308 4.59 -22.92 13.77
N ASN A 309 5.27 -22.20 14.66
CA ASN A 309 5.82 -22.76 15.90
C ASN A 309 4.72 -23.35 16.79
N TYR A 310 3.59 -22.65 16.93
CA TYR A 310 2.41 -23.16 17.63
C TYR A 310 1.90 -24.47 17.03
N LYS A 311 1.79 -24.56 15.70
CA LYS A 311 1.33 -25.79 15.01
C LYS A 311 2.34 -26.93 15.12
N ALA A 312 3.63 -26.63 15.04
CA ALA A 312 4.69 -27.61 15.23
C ALA A 312 4.68 -28.19 16.66
N ALA A 313 4.44 -27.35 17.68
CA ALA A 313 4.29 -27.80 19.07
C ALA A 313 3.11 -28.78 19.26
N LEU A 314 2.04 -28.60 18.50
CA LEU A 314 0.88 -29.50 18.47
C LEU A 314 1.08 -30.74 17.57
N ARG A 315 2.25 -30.87 16.91
CA ARG A 315 2.54 -31.91 15.90
C ARG A 315 1.51 -31.94 14.76
N GLN A 316 0.98 -30.77 14.40
CA GLN A 316 0.05 -30.61 13.29
C GLN A 316 0.81 -30.13 12.06
N THR A 317 0.55 -30.75 10.91
CA THR A 317 1.02 -30.25 9.62
C THR A 317 0.20 -29.03 9.23
N VAL A 318 0.88 -27.92 8.92
CA VAL A 318 0.23 -26.75 8.30
C VAL A 318 0.03 -27.06 6.83
N ASN A 319 -1.22 -27.20 6.40
CA ASN A 319 -1.54 -27.38 4.99
C ASN A 319 -1.34 -26.05 4.25
N SER A 320 -0.90 -26.12 3.00
CA SER A 320 -0.86 -24.97 2.10
C SER A 320 -2.18 -24.80 1.33
N LEU A 321 -2.41 -23.57 0.88
CA LEU A 321 -3.47 -23.17 -0.04
C LEU A 321 -2.87 -22.28 -1.12
N GLU A 322 -3.08 -22.64 -2.38
CA GLU A 322 -2.83 -21.72 -3.48
C GLU A 322 -3.93 -20.66 -3.53
N ILE A 323 -3.53 -19.41 -3.70
CA ILE A 323 -4.42 -18.26 -3.87
C ILE A 323 -4.10 -17.51 -5.15
N LYS A 324 -5.00 -16.61 -5.57
CA LYS A 324 -4.82 -15.81 -6.79
C LYS A 324 -3.49 -15.05 -6.79
N GLY A 325 -2.84 -14.98 -7.95
CA GLY A 325 -1.51 -14.39 -8.10
C GLY A 325 -0.35 -15.36 -7.90
N GLY A 326 -0.63 -16.67 -7.74
CA GLY A 326 0.39 -17.71 -7.59
C GLY A 326 1.02 -17.76 -6.19
N TYR A 327 0.42 -17.09 -5.20
CA TYR A 327 0.90 -17.16 -3.83
C TYR A 327 0.44 -18.46 -3.16
N GLU A 328 1.28 -18.96 -2.25
CA GLU A 328 0.94 -20.03 -1.32
C GLU A 328 0.75 -19.46 0.08
N ALA A 329 -0.32 -19.89 0.74
CA ALA A 329 -0.73 -19.44 2.06
C ALA A 329 -0.87 -20.61 3.03
N MET A 330 -0.68 -20.35 4.32
CA MET A 330 -0.98 -21.32 5.37
C MET A 330 -2.50 -21.47 5.53
N ALA A 331 -3.01 -22.70 5.65
CA ALA A 331 -4.42 -22.95 5.83
C ALA A 331 -4.83 -22.89 7.31
N TYR A 332 -5.77 -22.01 7.64
CA TYR A 332 -6.55 -22.09 8.88
C TYR A 332 -7.90 -22.76 8.60
N VAL A 333 -8.29 -23.74 9.42
CA VAL A 333 -9.56 -24.47 9.22
C VAL A 333 -10.62 -23.92 10.19
N ASN A 334 -11.57 -23.17 9.66
CA ASN A 334 -12.74 -22.67 10.38
C ASN A 334 -13.97 -23.53 10.04
N GLY A 335 -14.37 -24.44 10.93
CA GLY A 335 -15.59 -25.24 10.75
C GLY A 335 -15.66 -26.02 9.42
N GLY A 336 -14.52 -26.50 8.92
CA GLY A 336 -14.40 -27.23 7.65
C GLY A 336 -14.11 -26.36 6.43
N LYS A 337 -14.14 -25.03 6.54
CA LYS A 337 -13.67 -24.11 5.49
C LYS A 337 -12.21 -23.73 5.74
N LYS A 338 -11.40 -23.73 4.68
CA LYS A 338 -10.01 -23.30 4.77
C LYS A 338 -9.92 -21.80 4.46
N ILE A 339 -9.32 -21.02 5.35
CA ILE A 339 -9.03 -19.60 5.18
C ILE A 339 -7.50 -19.46 5.03
N PRO A 340 -7.01 -18.82 3.95
CA PRO A 340 -5.58 -18.59 3.76
C PRO A 340 -5.07 -17.54 4.75
N ILE A 341 -3.93 -17.82 5.38
CA ILE A 341 -3.09 -16.88 6.13
C ILE A 341 -1.81 -16.67 5.32
N THR A 342 -1.64 -15.46 4.81
CA THR A 342 -0.41 -15.03 4.12
C THR A 342 0.47 -14.21 5.05
N THR A 343 1.78 -14.23 4.83
CA THR A 343 2.69 -13.30 5.50
C THR A 343 3.08 -12.20 4.54
N ASP A 344 2.98 -10.95 4.97
CA ASP A 344 3.41 -9.80 4.17
C ASP A 344 4.47 -9.01 4.95
N LYS A 345 5.57 -8.66 4.27
CA LYS A 345 6.67 -7.89 4.87
C LYS A 345 6.26 -6.45 5.19
N TRP A 346 5.23 -5.94 4.52
CA TRP A 346 4.72 -4.59 4.72
C TRP A 346 3.73 -4.48 5.89
N MET A 347 3.43 -5.58 6.58
CA MET A 347 2.56 -5.55 7.75
C MET A 347 3.33 -5.07 8.99
N PRO A 348 2.75 -4.20 9.84
CA PRO A 348 3.36 -3.80 11.10
C PRO A 348 3.61 -5.01 12.01
N ALA A 349 4.69 -4.98 12.78
CA ALA A 349 5.05 -6.08 13.69
C ALA A 349 3.92 -6.43 14.68
N GLY A 350 3.79 -7.72 14.97
CA GLY A 350 2.81 -8.23 15.94
C GLY A 350 1.36 -8.11 15.48
N THR A 351 1.10 -7.97 14.18
CA THR A 351 -0.25 -7.80 13.62
C THR A 351 -0.76 -8.96 12.78
N LEU A 352 -2.08 -9.17 12.82
CA LEU A 352 -2.85 -10.11 11.99
C LEU A 352 -4.16 -9.43 11.57
N ASP A 353 -4.40 -9.36 10.27
CA ASP A 353 -5.63 -8.87 9.68
C ASP A 353 -6.50 -10.03 9.20
N GLY A 354 -7.80 -9.92 9.47
CA GLY A 354 -8.82 -10.79 8.89
C GLY A 354 -9.81 -9.98 8.06
N LEU A 355 -9.93 -10.38 6.80
CA LEU A 355 -10.65 -9.64 5.77
C LEU A 355 -11.75 -10.51 5.13
N ASP A 356 -12.88 -9.87 4.84
CA ASP A 356 -13.88 -10.37 3.90
C ASP A 356 -13.64 -9.68 2.55
N THR A 357 -12.83 -10.31 1.69
CA THR A 357 -12.38 -9.74 0.40
C THR A 357 -13.50 -9.28 -0.53
N LYS A 358 -14.74 -9.76 -0.33
CA LYS A 358 -15.91 -9.33 -1.11
C LYS A 358 -16.34 -7.90 -0.80
N ASP A 359 -15.98 -7.39 0.37
CA ASP A 359 -16.25 -6.01 0.75
C ASP A 359 -15.16 -5.05 0.23
N TRP A 360 -14.12 -5.56 -0.44
CA TRP A 360 -12.99 -4.80 -0.92
C TRP A 360 -12.92 -4.77 -2.44
N ALA A 361 -12.58 -3.60 -2.98
CA ALA A 361 -12.29 -3.45 -4.40
C ALA A 361 -11.17 -2.43 -4.61
N LEU A 362 -10.42 -2.62 -5.70
CA LEU A 362 -9.58 -1.58 -6.27
C LEU A 362 -10.42 -0.83 -7.30
N TYR A 363 -10.70 0.43 -7.01
CA TYR A 363 -11.43 1.31 -7.91
C TYR A 363 -10.44 2.00 -8.83
N ALA A 364 -10.58 1.83 -10.13
CA ALA A 364 -9.62 2.36 -11.10
C ALA A 364 -10.32 3.09 -12.25
N MET A 365 -9.79 4.24 -12.68
CA MET A 365 -10.25 4.91 -13.90
C MET A 365 -9.66 4.27 -15.15
N ASN A 366 -8.42 3.79 -15.03
CA ASN A 366 -7.69 3.11 -16.08
C ASN A 366 -6.83 2.00 -15.49
N ASP A 367 -6.43 1.08 -16.36
CA ASP A 367 -5.32 0.19 -16.06
C ASP A 367 -3.98 0.91 -16.28
N TRP A 368 -2.88 0.33 -15.78
CA TRP A 368 -1.53 0.85 -16.00
C TRP A 368 -1.30 1.11 -17.49
N ASN A 369 -0.90 2.33 -17.82
CA ASN A 369 -0.62 2.67 -19.21
C ASN A 369 0.54 3.65 -19.34
N TRP A 370 1.26 3.53 -20.45
CA TRP A 370 2.26 4.50 -20.83
C TRP A 370 1.59 5.81 -21.22
N ARG A 371 2.17 6.93 -20.78
CA ARG A 371 1.76 8.25 -21.23
C ARG A 371 2.24 8.47 -22.67
N ASP A 372 1.33 8.39 -23.64
CA ASP A 372 1.67 8.42 -25.07
C ASP A 372 1.16 9.67 -25.82
N GLN A 373 1.18 10.83 -25.16
CA GLN A 373 0.80 12.12 -25.75
C GLN A 373 1.74 12.51 -26.93
N GLY A 374 1.48 11.96 -28.11
CA GLY A 374 2.31 12.15 -29.32
C GLY A 374 2.68 10.87 -30.08
N GLY A 375 2.13 9.70 -29.70
CA GLY A 375 2.28 8.45 -30.44
C GLY A 375 3.45 7.56 -29.99
N GLY A 376 4.46 8.12 -29.33
CA GLY A 376 5.59 7.38 -28.75
C GLY A 376 5.56 7.32 -27.22
N VAL A 377 6.04 6.23 -26.62
CA VAL A 377 6.23 6.05 -25.16
C VAL A 377 7.40 6.89 -24.64
N LEU A 378 8.48 6.94 -25.42
CA LEU A 378 9.66 7.75 -25.09
C LEU A 378 9.47 9.17 -25.65
N THR A 379 9.56 10.16 -24.78
CA THR A 379 9.46 11.58 -25.11
C THR A 379 10.70 12.34 -24.63
N LYS A 380 11.02 13.46 -25.29
CA LYS A 380 12.19 14.27 -24.90
C LYS A 380 11.93 14.97 -23.56
N VAL A 381 12.90 14.92 -22.66
CA VAL A 381 12.85 15.66 -21.39
C VAL A 381 13.19 17.13 -21.66
N ALA A 382 12.30 18.04 -21.29
CA ALA A 382 12.49 19.47 -21.52
C ALA A 382 13.79 19.96 -20.84
N GLY A 383 14.65 20.65 -21.61
CA GLY A 383 15.88 21.26 -21.10
C GLY A 383 17.03 20.28 -20.77
N LYS A 384 16.89 18.97 -21.05
CA LYS A 384 17.95 17.97 -20.83
C LYS A 384 18.18 17.13 -22.11
N PRO A 385 19.42 16.73 -22.42
CA PRO A 385 19.71 15.77 -23.48
C PRO A 385 19.35 14.34 -23.01
N ALA A 386 18.05 14.09 -22.81
CA ALA A 386 17.50 12.85 -22.27
C ALA A 386 16.10 12.55 -22.82
N TRP A 387 15.75 11.27 -22.81
CA TRP A 387 14.42 10.74 -23.13
C TRP A 387 13.80 10.13 -21.90
N GLY A 388 12.49 10.31 -21.71
CA GLY A 388 11.76 9.75 -20.59
C GLY A 388 10.52 8.98 -21.01
N ALA A 389 10.14 8.01 -20.18
CA ALA A 389 8.87 7.29 -20.24
C ALA A 389 8.17 7.42 -18.89
N GLU A 390 6.85 7.59 -18.93
CA GLU A 390 6.03 7.76 -17.73
C GLU A 390 4.91 6.71 -17.77
N LEU A 391 4.89 5.83 -16.78
CA LEU A 391 3.82 4.86 -16.57
C LEU A 391 2.88 5.40 -15.50
N ILE A 392 1.57 5.46 -15.79
CA ILE A 392 0.60 6.07 -14.88
C ILE A 392 -0.61 5.15 -14.68
N ARG A 393 -1.15 5.16 -13.47
CA ARG A 393 -2.46 4.58 -13.11
C ARG A 393 -3.21 5.49 -12.15
N PHE A 394 -4.52 5.57 -12.36
CA PHE A 394 -5.44 6.30 -11.50
C PHE A 394 -6.33 5.30 -10.76
N CYS A 395 -6.07 5.10 -9.47
CA CYS A 395 -6.83 4.15 -8.66
C CYS A 395 -6.83 4.48 -7.17
N ASP A 396 -7.78 3.89 -6.44
CA ASP A 396 -7.72 3.81 -4.99
C ASP A 396 -8.43 2.56 -4.45
N VAL A 397 -8.09 2.13 -3.24
CA VAL A 397 -8.72 1.00 -2.56
C VAL A 397 -9.92 1.47 -1.73
N GLY A 398 -10.98 0.67 -1.71
CA GLY A 398 -12.12 0.95 -0.83
C GLY A 398 -12.71 -0.30 -0.19
N CYS A 399 -13.19 -0.15 1.05
CA CYS A 399 -13.91 -1.17 1.80
C CYS A 399 -15.36 -0.73 2.05
N GLN A 400 -16.33 -1.50 1.55
CA GLN A 400 -17.75 -1.18 1.69
C GLN A 400 -18.26 -1.42 3.13
N ARG A 401 -17.75 -2.45 3.81
CA ARG A 401 -18.16 -2.85 5.16
C ARG A 401 -16.96 -2.89 6.10
N VAL A 402 -16.52 -1.71 6.52
CA VAL A 402 -15.36 -1.52 7.43
C VAL A 402 -15.50 -2.30 8.74
N ARG A 403 -16.70 -2.28 9.37
CA ARG A 403 -16.96 -3.04 10.61
C ARG A 403 -16.86 -4.56 10.45
N GLY A 404 -16.84 -5.04 9.21
CA GLY A 404 -16.70 -6.45 8.86
C GLY A 404 -15.28 -6.99 8.95
N GLN A 405 -14.31 -6.09 9.04
CA GLN A 405 -12.89 -6.42 9.03
C GLN A 405 -12.36 -6.40 10.47
N PHE A 406 -11.34 -7.21 10.75
CA PHE A 406 -10.64 -7.16 12.03
C PHE A 406 -9.13 -7.01 11.88
N ARG A 407 -8.51 -6.29 12.82
CA ARG A 407 -7.06 -6.26 13.04
C ARG A 407 -6.77 -6.65 14.48
N ALA A 408 -5.95 -7.68 14.65
CA ALA A 408 -5.33 -8.05 15.89
C ALA A 408 -3.92 -7.47 15.96
N SER A 409 -3.55 -6.92 17.11
CA SER A 409 -2.20 -6.43 17.40
C SER A 409 -1.76 -6.83 18.81
N GLY A 410 -0.48 -6.59 19.11
CA GLY A 410 0.14 -7.07 20.35
C GLY A 410 0.26 -8.60 20.39
N ILE A 411 0.47 -9.22 19.23
CA ILE A 411 0.77 -10.64 19.11
C ILE A 411 2.26 -10.85 19.38
N THR A 412 2.60 -11.81 20.24
CA THR A 412 3.99 -12.19 20.49
C THR A 412 4.57 -12.84 19.24
N GLU A 413 5.60 -12.22 18.67
CA GLU A 413 6.32 -12.75 17.52
C GLU A 413 7.39 -13.77 17.93
N ALA A 414 7.80 -14.61 16.98
CA ALA A 414 8.86 -15.60 17.14
C ALA A 414 10.05 -15.31 16.22
#